data_AF-A0AA41NCT7-F1
#
_entry.id   AF-A0AA41NCT7-F1
#
_cell.length_a   1.000
_cell.length_b   1.000
_cell.length_c   1.000
_cell.angle_alpha   90.00
_cell.angle_beta   90.00
_cell.angle_gamma   90.00
#
_symmetry.space_group_name_H-M   'P 1'
#
loop_
_entity.id
_entity.type
_entity.pdbx_description
1 polymer ?
#
loop_
_entity_poly.entity_id
_entity_poly.type
_entity_poly.pdbx_seq_one_letter_code
_entity_poly.pdbx_strand_id
1 'polypeptide(L)'
;MEKLFSTTKGICELENYHYGEESERPPMFHMWSTTHLYEVSHQLSDTYRQEFLLKCTVGAELAHMAEHDLALSYLSVWLYQPYMESMLLETGHQVL
;
A
#
# COMPACT_ATOMS: atom_id res chain seq x y z
N MET A 1 7.21 4.42 -3.33
CA MET A 1 5.76 4.72 -3.29
C MET A 1 5.49 6.21 -3.53
N GLU A 2 6.21 7.12 -2.87
CA GLU A 2 6.05 8.60 -3.03
C GLU A 2 6.13 9.11 -4.47
N LYS A 3 7.09 8.63 -5.29
CA LYS A 3 7.23 9.07 -6.68
C LYS A 3 6.01 8.74 -7.55
N LEU A 4 5.45 7.55 -7.35
CA LEU A 4 4.20 7.12 -7.99
C LEU A 4 3.05 8.01 -7.54
N PHE A 5 2.93 8.24 -6.23
CA PHE A 5 1.90 9.10 -5.65
C PHE A 5 1.91 10.53 -6.21
N SER A 6 3.08 11.19 -6.28
CA SER A 6 3.21 12.54 -6.84
C SER A 6 2.81 12.59 -8.32
N THR A 7 3.05 11.51 -9.06
CA THR A 7 2.68 11.43 -10.47
C THR A 7 1.16 11.25 -10.63
N THR A 8 0.55 10.35 -9.85
CA THR A 8 -0.91 10.13 -9.86
C THR A 8 -1.68 11.38 -9.39
N LYS A 9 -1.14 12.09 -8.40
CA LYS A 9 -1.67 13.39 -7.93
C LYS A 9 -1.69 14.41 -9.07
N GLY A 10 -0.58 14.53 -9.78
CA GLY A 10 -0.46 15.42 -10.94
C GLY A 10 -1.44 15.06 -12.06
N ILE A 11 -1.68 13.77 -12.30
CA ILE A 11 -2.68 13.32 -13.29
C ILE A 11 -4.10 13.70 -12.85
N CYS A 12 -4.47 13.50 -11.57
CA CYS A 12 -5.77 13.92 -11.06
C CYS A 12 -5.99 15.43 -11.13
N GLU A 13 -4.97 16.22 -10.77
CA GLU A 13 -5.02 17.69 -10.82
C GLU A 13 -5.15 18.19 -12.27
N LEU A 14 -4.43 17.56 -13.20
CA LEU A 14 -4.49 17.88 -14.62
C LEU A 14 -5.86 17.52 -15.22
N GLU A 15 -6.42 16.37 -14.88
CA GLU A 15 -7.78 15.98 -15.28
C GLU A 15 -8.83 16.97 -14.75
N ASN A 16 -8.74 17.34 -13.46
CA ASN A 16 -9.65 18.31 -12.87
C ASN A 16 -9.54 19.69 -13.54
N TYR A 17 -8.33 20.10 -13.95
CA TYR A 17 -8.11 21.35 -14.68
C TYR A 17 -8.73 21.33 -16.10
N HIS A 18 -8.63 20.21 -16.82
CA HIS A 18 -9.13 20.11 -18.19
C HIS A 18 -10.64 19.93 -18.31
N TYR A 19 -11.26 19.21 -17.37
CA TYR A 19 -12.65 18.76 -17.52
C TYR A 19 -13.65 19.42 -16.55
N GLY A 20 -13.18 20.15 -15.53
CA GLY A 20 -14.04 20.83 -14.55
C GLY A 20 -15.03 19.89 -13.83
N GLU A 21 -16.14 20.46 -13.34
CA GLU A 21 -17.29 19.72 -12.78
C GLU A 21 -18.27 19.23 -13.87
N GLU A 22 -18.21 19.79 -15.09
CA GLU A 22 -19.34 19.75 -16.04
C GLU A 22 -19.09 19.02 -17.38
N SER A 23 -18.04 18.21 -17.53
CA SER A 23 -17.87 17.43 -18.77
C SER A 23 -17.71 15.93 -18.54
N GLU A 24 -18.28 15.16 -19.46
CA GLU A 24 -18.13 13.71 -19.55
C GLU A 24 -16.64 13.34 -19.59
N ARG A 25 -16.10 13.01 -18.41
CA ARG A 25 -14.69 12.60 -18.27
C ARG A 25 -14.48 11.29 -19.02
N PRO A 26 -13.58 11.25 -20.02
CA PRO A 26 -13.26 9.98 -20.67
C PRO A 26 -12.63 9.03 -19.64
N PRO A 27 -13.12 7.79 -19.50
CA PRO A 27 -12.58 6.87 -18.51
C PRO A 27 -11.15 6.47 -18.87
N MET A 28 -10.17 6.88 -18.06
CA MET A 28 -8.78 6.42 -18.18
C MET A 28 -8.61 4.95 -17.79
N PHE A 29 -9.50 4.42 -16.94
CA PHE A 29 -9.58 2.99 -16.62
C PHE A 29 -11.03 2.50 -16.76
N HIS A 30 -11.19 1.22 -17.11
CA HIS A 30 -12.51 0.63 -17.33
C HIS A 30 -13.33 0.40 -16.05
N MET A 31 -12.68 0.36 -14.89
CA MET A 31 -13.35 0.06 -13.61
C MET A 31 -13.32 1.23 -12.63
N TRP A 32 -12.22 1.97 -12.54
CA TRP A 32 -12.00 2.99 -11.51
C TRP A 32 -11.74 4.36 -12.13
N SER A 33 -12.25 5.43 -11.50
CA SER A 33 -11.81 6.78 -11.87
C SER A 33 -10.38 7.02 -11.39
N THR A 34 -9.67 7.93 -12.05
CA THR A 34 -8.32 8.36 -11.64
C THR A 34 -8.33 8.92 -10.21
N THR A 35 -9.39 9.64 -9.83
CA THR A 35 -9.58 10.15 -8.46
C THR A 35 -9.70 9.03 -7.44
N HIS A 36 -10.49 8.00 -7.73
CA HIS A 36 -10.68 6.86 -6.84
C HIS A 36 -9.38 6.06 -6.69
N LEU A 37 -8.64 5.85 -7.79
CA LEU A 37 -7.32 5.25 -7.77
C LEU A 37 -6.36 6.05 -6.86
N TYR A 38 -6.35 7.38 -6.97
CA TYR A 38 -5.51 8.25 -6.16
C TYR A 38 -5.85 8.15 -4.66
N GLU A 39 -7.13 8.24 -4.30
CA GLU A 39 -7.60 8.17 -2.92
C GLU A 39 -7.25 6.83 -2.27
N VAL A 40 -7.54 5.71 -2.94
CA VAL A 40 -7.23 4.37 -2.45
C VAL A 40 -5.71 4.18 -2.34
N SER A 41 -4.94 4.66 -3.31
CA SER A 41 -3.48 4.60 -3.28
C SER A 41 -2.89 5.42 -2.13
N HIS A 42 -3.46 6.59 -1.85
CA HIS A 42 -3.06 7.43 -0.71
C HIS A 42 -3.30 6.71 0.61
N GLN A 43 -4.52 6.22 0.81
CA GLN A 43 -4.91 5.51 2.02
C GLN A 43 -4.05 4.26 2.26
N LEU A 44 -3.76 3.51 1.18
CA LEU A 44 -2.89 2.35 1.26
C LEU A 44 -1.46 2.73 1.65
N SER A 45 -0.92 3.80 1.08
CA SER A 45 0.41 4.32 1.41
C SER A 45 0.51 4.76 2.87
N ASP A 46 -0.50 5.45 3.39
CA ASP A 46 -0.54 5.90 4.78
C ASP A 46 -0.61 4.71 5.75
N THR A 47 -1.47 3.75 5.45
CA THR A 47 -1.62 2.52 6.25
C THR A 47 -0.32 1.72 6.25
N TYR A 48 0.33 1.58 5.08
CA TYR A 48 1.61 0.91 4.97
C TYR A 48 2.71 1.64 5.75
N ARG A 49 2.71 2.97 5.75
CA ARG A 49 3.66 3.76 6.54
C ARG A 49 3.48 3.51 8.03
N GLN A 50 2.24 3.47 8.52
CA GLN A 50 1.95 3.17 9.91
C GLN A 50 2.37 1.74 10.29
N GLU A 51 2.05 0.76 9.43
CA GLU A 51 2.48 -0.63 9.62
C GLU A 51 4.00 -0.74 9.66
N PHE A 52 4.70 -0.05 8.76
CA PHE A 52 6.15 -0.03 8.71
C PHE A 52 6.77 0.56 9.98
N LEU A 53 6.24 1.68 10.47
CA LEU A 53 6.71 2.28 11.72
C LEU A 53 6.48 1.35 12.90
N LEU A 54 5.32 0.71 13.00
CA LEU A 54 5.03 -0.30 14.02
C LEU A 54 6.04 -1.47 13.94
N LYS A 55 6.36 -1.92 12.71
CA LYS A 55 7.38 -2.95 12.46
C LYS A 55 8.76 -2.55 12.95
N CYS A 56 9.18 -1.32 12.67
CA CYS A 56 10.45 -0.81 13.18
C CYS A 56 10.46 -0.72 14.71
N THR A 57 9.39 -0.21 15.32
CA THR A 57 9.29 -0.09 16.78
C THR A 57 9.34 -1.45 17.47
N VAL A 58 8.47 -2.38 17.09
CA VAL A 58 8.46 -3.70 17.73
C VAL A 58 9.77 -4.46 17.42
N GLY A 59 10.37 -4.30 16.24
CA GLY A 59 11.72 -4.84 15.96
C GLY A 59 12.81 -4.29 16.88
N ALA A 60 12.79 -2.98 17.16
CA ALA A 60 13.72 -2.36 18.10
C ALA A 60 13.51 -2.87 19.54
N GLU A 61 12.26 -2.99 20.00
CA GLU A 61 11.94 -3.54 21.32
C GLU A 61 12.35 -5.01 21.46
N LEU A 62 12.12 -5.82 20.43
CA LEU A 62 12.56 -7.22 20.38
C LEU A 62 14.08 -7.34 20.44
N ALA A 63 14.83 -6.42 19.82
CA ALA A 63 16.29 -6.40 19.88
C ALA A 63 16.84 -6.11 21.30
N HIS A 64 16.04 -5.47 22.16
CA HIS A 64 16.37 -5.21 23.56
C HIS A 64 15.87 -6.30 24.52
N MET A 65 15.15 -7.31 24.01
CA MET A 65 14.59 -8.39 24.81
C MET A 65 15.69 -9.38 25.23
N ALA A 66 15.80 -9.65 26.53
CA ALA A 66 16.80 -10.57 27.08
C ALA A 66 16.50 -12.06 26.81
N GLU A 67 15.23 -12.38 26.52
CA GLU A 67 14.75 -13.74 26.29
C GLU A 67 14.66 -14.06 24.80
N HIS A 68 15.65 -14.79 24.31
CA HIS A 68 15.85 -15.08 22.89
C HIS A 68 14.71 -15.91 22.26
N ASP A 69 14.17 -16.90 22.99
CA ASP A 69 13.12 -17.79 22.49
C ASP A 69 11.79 -17.05 22.28
N LEU A 70 11.52 -16.07 23.13
CA LEU A 70 10.36 -15.19 23.00
C LEU A 70 10.51 -14.29 21.77
N ALA A 71 11.70 -13.72 21.54
CA ALA A 71 11.98 -12.90 20.37
C ALA A 71 11.82 -13.69 19.06
N LEU A 72 12.34 -14.91 18.99
CA LEU A 72 12.17 -15.80 17.82
C LEU A 72 10.70 -16.15 17.57
N SER A 73 9.93 -16.38 18.63
CA SER A 73 8.49 -16.67 18.52
C SER A 73 7.73 -15.49 17.91
N TYR A 74 7.98 -14.26 18.36
CA TYR A 74 7.36 -13.06 17.78
C TYR A 74 7.78 -12.81 16.33
N LEU A 75 9.06 -13.01 16.00
CA LEU A 75 9.55 -12.84 14.63
C LEU A 75 8.92 -13.84 13.65
N SER A 76 8.66 -15.07 14.10
CA SER A 76 8.04 -16.10 13.26
C SER A 76 6.62 -15.77 12.81
N VAL A 77 5.85 -15.07 13.66
CA VAL A 77 4.46 -14.66 13.37
C VAL A 77 4.42 -13.51 12.35
N TRP A 78 5.49 -12.74 12.24
CA TRP A 78 5.51 -11.50 11.46
C TRP A 78 5.83 -11.67 9.97
N LEU A 79 6.25 -12.87 9.56
CA LEU A 79 6.48 -13.22 8.15
C LEU A 79 5.18 -13.29 7.34
N TYR A 80 4.02 -13.40 8.00
CA TYR A 80 2.75 -13.53 7.31
C TYR A 80 2.21 -12.17 6.84
N GLN A 81 2.20 -11.94 5.51
CA GLN A 81 1.57 -10.79 4.87
C GLN A 81 0.41 -11.22 3.97
N PRO A 82 -0.85 -11.23 4.48
CA PRO A 82 -2.00 -11.78 3.77
C PRO A 82 -2.31 -11.09 2.44
N TYR A 83 -1.97 -9.80 2.31
CA TYR A 83 -2.14 -9.04 1.08
C TYR A 83 -1.15 -9.42 -0.04
N MET A 84 0.03 -9.94 0.32
CA MET A 84 0.97 -10.45 -0.68
C MET A 84 0.55 -11.80 -1.19
N GLU A 85 0.05 -12.68 -0.31
CA GLU A 85 -0.47 -13.99 -0.70
C GLU A 85 -1.68 -13.86 -1.61
N SER A 86 -2.64 -12.99 -1.28
CA SER A 86 -3.83 -12.78 -2.14
C SER A 86 -3.45 -12.23 -3.51
N MET A 87 -2.51 -11.27 -3.57
CA MET A 87 -2.07 -10.65 -4.82
C MET A 87 -1.28 -11.64 -5.69
N LEU A 88 -0.45 -12.49 -5.10
CA LEU A 88 0.26 -13.57 -5.80
C LEU A 88 -0.71 -14.64 -6.33
N LEU A 89 -1.77 -14.94 -5.57
CA LEU A 89 -2.82 -15.87 -5.96
C LEU A 89 -3.66 -15.32 -7.13
N GLU A 90 -4.04 -14.04 -7.07
CA GLU A 90 -4.76 -13.36 -8.15
C GLU A 90 -3.92 -13.19 -9.41
N THR A 91 -2.60 -12.98 -9.28
CA THR A 91 -1.68 -12.84 -10.43
C THR A 91 -1.16 -14.19 -10.96
N GLY A 92 -1.56 -15.32 -10.37
CA GLY A 92 -1.16 -16.67 -10.81
C GLY A 92 0.31 -17.01 -10.56
N HIS A 93 1.00 -16.28 -9.69
CA HIS A 93 2.43 -16.44 -9.40
C HIS A 93 2.71 -17.51 -8.32
N GLN A 94 1.95 -18.61 -8.31
CA GLN A 94 2.25 -19.75 -7.44
C GLN A 94 3.56 -20.42 -7.90
N VAL A 95 4.55 -20.48 -7.01
CA VAL A 95 5.63 -21.47 -7.12
C VAL A 95 5.15 -22.69 -6.35
N LEU A 96 4.89 -23.79 -7.08
CA LEU A 96 4.63 -25.12 -6.54
C LEU A 96 5.83 -25.65 -5.73
#